data_AF-A0A961DCY7-F1
#
_entry.id   AF-A0A961DCY7-F1
#
_cell.length_a   1.000
_cell.length_b   1.000
_cell.length_c   1.000
_cell.angle_alpha   90.00
_cell.angle_beta   90.00
_cell.angle_gamma   90.00
#
_symmetry.space_group_name_H-M   'P 1'
#
loop_
_entity.id
_entity.type
_entity.pdbx_description
1 polymer ?
#
loop_
_entity_poly.entity_id
_entity_poly.type
_entity_poly.pdbx_seq_one_letter_code
_entity_poly.pdbx_strand_id
1 'polypeptide(L)'
;MALVATLVLCGCDGHWEDVEKTTGYKGKARLNPFLAAEELLDGLGHNAHGAKSLTKLPPHDAVILISGEGGLPEGRAKQLLRWAFSGGHLIYCLSGTRPYNDFETQFGSFISAMLLEEEKDPILDQLGVGVQKRVKEEGLKGFIKEELVKKDDKKGETKDGPADKKSEADKDGAEAKPKKKKSNDEEDEDWRASVQEVKWNGETYQVELGGYLHMILKRKLRSGEFSAGNKNESLALHLQHGMGSVTLLSHARPLRNHWIGERDHARWLSDLVGEHGSKEVLFVASHAGSFLGLLWQHGWMALVALGVCIAFWLWQQMPRFGPMAEVELDSTRHFASHIGALGEFFWRMRRGSLLVKSARDAVWERVREKHPSLNDGSRQMSDHLAEEIARRTGLPVNRVTAAFDVAPPESGHNFVNLMRDLQAIRRAL
;
A
#
# COMPACT_ATOMS: atom_id res chain seq x y z
N MET A 1 3.94 36.07 -10.30
CA MET A 1 4.62 35.45 -9.14
C MET A 1 4.63 33.92 -9.15
N ALA A 2 3.71 33.22 -9.85
CA ALA A 2 3.75 31.74 -9.96
C ALA A 2 4.72 31.17 -11.02
N LEU A 3 5.24 32.02 -11.93
CA LEU A 3 6.09 31.60 -13.06
C LEU A 3 7.60 31.63 -12.74
N VAL A 4 8.00 32.24 -11.61
CA VAL A 4 9.39 32.29 -11.15
C VAL A 4 9.73 31.11 -10.23
N ALA A 5 8.72 30.53 -9.56
CA ALA A 5 8.91 29.37 -8.68
C ALA A 5 9.18 28.06 -9.45
N THR A 6 8.79 27.96 -10.73
CA THR A 6 9.04 26.78 -11.57
C THR A 6 10.42 26.75 -12.21
N LEU A 7 11.10 27.90 -12.34
CA LEU A 7 12.47 27.96 -12.89
C LEU A 7 13.55 27.64 -11.86
N VAL A 8 13.28 27.79 -10.57
CA VAL A 8 14.24 27.47 -9.49
C VAL A 8 14.37 25.95 -9.26
N LEU A 9 13.41 25.14 -9.71
CA LEU A 9 13.47 23.67 -9.62
C LEU A 9 14.31 23.00 -10.73
N CYS A 10 14.81 23.76 -11.72
CA CYS A 10 15.62 23.22 -12.81
C CYS A 10 17.13 23.50 -12.67
N GLY A 11 17.55 24.19 -11.60
CA GLY A 11 18.96 24.46 -11.29
C GLY A 11 19.57 23.39 -10.41
N CYS A 12 19.61 22.14 -10.86
CA CYS A 12 20.48 21.14 -10.25
C CYS A 12 21.79 21.13 -11.01
N ASP A 13 22.82 21.78 -10.47
CA ASP A 13 24.22 21.54 -10.85
C ASP A 13 24.59 20.12 -10.40
N GLY A 14 24.21 19.13 -11.22
CA GLY A 14 24.43 17.73 -10.94
C GLY A 14 25.89 17.37 -11.09
N HIS A 15 26.57 17.11 -9.97
CA HIS A 15 27.81 16.36 -9.97
C HIS A 15 27.50 14.90 -10.32
N TRP A 16 28.05 14.41 -11.42
CA TRP A 16 27.97 13.00 -11.80
C TRP A 16 29.30 12.35 -11.45
N GLU A 17 29.23 11.24 -10.72
CA GLU A 17 30.37 10.40 -10.41
C GLU A 17 30.08 9.02 -10.98
N ASP A 18 31.02 8.51 -11.78
CA ASP A 18 30.96 7.15 -12.30
C ASP A 18 31.27 6.19 -11.16
N VAL A 19 30.22 5.66 -10.52
CA VAL A 19 30.33 4.64 -9.48
C VAL A 19 30.15 3.27 -10.11
N GLU A 20 31.20 2.44 -10.09
CA GLU A 20 31.07 1.02 -10.39
C GLU A 20 30.18 0.36 -9.33
N LYS A 21 28.96 -0.02 -9.74
CA LYS A 21 28.03 -0.76 -8.89
C LYS A 21 27.90 -2.18 -9.38
N THR A 22 28.15 -3.13 -8.49
CA THR A 22 27.88 -4.54 -8.76
C THR A 22 26.38 -4.73 -8.95
N THR A 23 25.95 -4.93 -10.20
CA THR A 23 24.52 -5.10 -10.56
C THR A 23 23.92 -6.43 -10.09
N GLY A 24 24.73 -7.29 -9.48
CA GLY A 24 24.34 -8.63 -9.04
C GLY A 24 24.40 -9.69 -10.14
N TYR A 25 23.77 -10.83 -9.85
CA TYR A 25 23.84 -12.02 -10.70
C TYR A 25 23.10 -11.87 -12.03
N LYS A 26 23.64 -12.55 -13.06
CA LYS A 26 23.03 -12.70 -14.39
C LYS A 26 22.68 -14.18 -14.64
N GLY A 27 21.71 -14.43 -15.53
CA GLY A 27 21.33 -15.78 -15.94
C GLY A 27 20.71 -16.62 -14.81
N LYS A 28 21.10 -17.91 -14.73
CA LYS A 28 20.57 -18.89 -13.76
C LYS A 28 20.82 -18.47 -12.31
N ALA A 29 21.99 -17.90 -12.01
CA ALA A 29 22.38 -17.48 -10.65
C ALA A 29 21.48 -16.37 -10.08
N ARG A 30 20.77 -15.63 -10.95
CA ARG A 30 19.79 -14.62 -10.51
C ARG A 30 18.54 -15.23 -9.90
N LEU A 31 18.14 -16.41 -10.37
CA LEU A 31 16.91 -17.09 -9.95
C LEU A 31 17.18 -18.20 -8.94
N ASN A 32 18.39 -18.75 -8.95
CA ASN A 32 18.80 -19.80 -8.04
C ASN A 32 19.91 -19.28 -7.09
N PRO A 33 19.62 -19.06 -5.80
CA PRO A 33 20.61 -18.58 -4.84
C PRO A 33 21.67 -19.63 -4.48
N PHE A 34 21.46 -20.91 -4.83
CA PHE A 34 22.34 -22.04 -4.51
C PHE A 34 23.00 -22.68 -5.74
N LEU A 35 22.97 -22.01 -6.90
CA LEU A 35 23.54 -22.54 -8.15
C LEU A 35 25.00 -22.97 -8.00
N ALA A 36 25.83 -22.16 -7.32
CA ALA A 36 27.25 -22.50 -7.13
C ALA A 36 27.44 -23.71 -6.20
N ALA A 37 26.55 -23.90 -5.22
CA ALA A 37 26.55 -25.08 -4.35
C ALA A 37 26.09 -26.33 -5.11
N GLU A 38 25.10 -26.20 -6.00
CA GLU A 38 24.69 -27.28 -6.91
C GLU A 38 25.85 -27.70 -7.82
N GLU A 39 26.48 -26.74 -8.51
CA GLU A 39 27.61 -27.02 -9.40
C GLU A 39 28.81 -27.63 -8.67
N LEU A 40 29.09 -27.21 -7.43
CA LEU A 40 30.12 -27.80 -6.58
C LEU A 40 29.82 -29.28 -6.29
N LEU A 41 28.60 -29.59 -5.83
CA LEU A 41 28.23 -30.96 -5.44
C LEU A 41 28.11 -31.88 -6.66
N ASP A 42 27.61 -31.37 -7.79
CA ASP A 42 27.64 -32.09 -9.07
C ASP A 42 29.08 -32.39 -9.51
N GLY A 43 29.99 -31.43 -9.36
CA GLY A 43 31.42 -31.62 -9.61
C GLY A 43 32.08 -32.67 -8.71
N LEU A 44 31.54 -32.89 -7.51
CA LEU A 44 31.96 -33.93 -6.57
C LEU A 44 31.30 -35.30 -6.84
N GLY A 45 30.42 -35.41 -7.85
CA GLY A 45 29.77 -36.66 -8.26
C GLY A 45 28.42 -36.95 -7.60
N HIS A 46 27.86 -35.99 -6.87
CA HIS A 46 26.47 -36.05 -6.41
C HIS A 46 25.52 -35.65 -7.54
N ASN A 47 24.21 -35.87 -7.35
CA ASN A 47 23.17 -35.38 -8.25
C ASN A 47 22.42 -34.24 -7.54
N ALA A 48 23.00 -33.05 -7.61
CA ALA A 48 22.55 -31.86 -6.93
C ALA A 48 21.73 -30.96 -7.86
N HIS A 49 20.48 -30.69 -7.48
CA HIS A 49 19.63 -29.83 -8.30
C HIS A 49 18.60 -29.05 -7.50
N GLY A 50 18.31 -27.84 -8.00
CA GLY A 50 17.24 -27.00 -7.47
C GLY A 50 15.85 -27.51 -7.82
N ALA A 51 14.98 -27.63 -6.82
CA ALA A 51 13.59 -28.00 -6.99
C ALA A 51 12.67 -26.85 -6.53
N LYS A 52 11.66 -26.53 -7.34
CA LYS A 52 10.70 -25.46 -7.00
C LYS A 52 9.78 -25.86 -5.84
N SER A 53 9.49 -27.15 -5.72
CA SER A 53 8.68 -27.68 -4.64
C SER A 53 9.03 -29.14 -4.40
N LEU A 54 8.86 -29.57 -3.15
CA LEU A 54 9.09 -30.95 -2.75
C LEU A 54 7.78 -31.74 -2.79
N THR A 55 7.37 -32.14 -3.99
CA THR A 55 6.11 -32.89 -4.18
C THR A 55 6.26 -34.36 -3.76
N LYS A 56 7.42 -34.96 -4.05
CA LYS A 56 7.78 -36.31 -3.65
C LYS A 56 9.07 -36.25 -2.83
N LEU A 57 9.13 -37.03 -1.75
CA LEU A 57 10.35 -37.17 -0.97
C LEU A 57 11.32 -38.10 -1.70
N PRO A 58 12.62 -37.75 -1.76
CA PRO A 58 13.64 -38.61 -2.32
C PRO A 58 13.86 -39.85 -1.44
N PRO A 59 14.69 -40.81 -1.88
CA PRO A 59 15.13 -41.93 -1.05
C PRO A 59 15.76 -41.49 0.29
N HIS A 60 15.91 -42.42 1.23
CA HIS A 60 16.35 -42.11 2.59
C HIS A 60 17.87 -41.91 2.74
N ASP A 61 18.66 -42.01 1.67
CA ASP A 61 20.09 -41.68 1.65
C ASP A 61 20.38 -40.29 1.04
N ALA A 62 19.32 -39.61 0.57
CA ALA A 62 19.39 -38.29 -0.03
C ALA A 62 19.51 -37.16 1.01
N VAL A 63 19.90 -35.99 0.53
CA VAL A 63 20.01 -34.74 1.31
C VAL A 63 18.98 -33.74 0.79
N ILE A 64 18.23 -33.12 1.69
CA ILE A 64 17.27 -32.07 1.33
C ILE A 64 17.67 -30.79 2.05
N LEU A 65 17.99 -29.75 1.29
CA LEU A 65 18.02 -28.39 1.78
C LEU A 65 16.65 -27.75 1.54
N ILE A 66 16.00 -27.26 2.60
CA ILE A 66 14.71 -26.60 2.47
C ILE A 66 14.64 -25.32 3.30
N SER A 67 13.93 -24.34 2.72
CA SER A 67 13.59 -23.09 3.37
C SER A 67 12.59 -23.25 4.52
N GLY A 68 12.92 -22.65 5.66
CA GLY A 68 11.96 -22.26 6.71
C GLY A 68 11.39 -20.85 6.55
N GLU A 69 11.91 -20.06 5.60
CA GLU A 69 11.39 -18.72 5.30
C GLU A 69 9.97 -18.78 4.73
N GLY A 70 9.02 -18.24 5.49
CA GLY A 70 7.59 -18.23 5.14
C GLY A 70 6.75 -19.26 5.87
N GLY A 71 7.35 -20.01 6.80
CA GLY A 71 6.66 -21.03 7.59
C GLY A 71 6.44 -22.33 6.84
N LEU A 72 6.32 -23.43 7.58
CA LEU A 72 6.07 -24.76 7.05
C LEU A 72 4.83 -25.36 7.70
N PRO A 73 3.88 -25.93 6.94
CA PRO A 73 2.73 -26.61 7.54
C PRO A 73 3.16 -27.77 8.45
N GLU A 74 2.50 -27.93 9.60
CA GLU A 74 2.86 -28.96 10.60
C GLU A 74 2.89 -30.38 10.00
N GLY A 75 1.94 -30.71 9.14
CA GLY A 75 1.90 -32.00 8.44
C GLY A 75 3.14 -32.24 7.56
N ARG A 76 3.66 -31.20 6.90
CA ARG A 76 4.87 -31.30 6.08
C ARG A 76 6.13 -31.38 6.95
N ALA A 77 6.18 -30.65 8.06
CA ALA A 77 7.25 -30.79 9.04
C ALA A 77 7.37 -32.23 9.56
N LYS A 78 6.24 -32.85 9.94
CA LYS A 78 6.20 -34.26 10.37
C LYS A 78 6.67 -35.22 9.27
N GLN A 79 6.29 -34.98 8.01
CA GLN A 79 6.74 -35.80 6.88
C GLN A 79 8.26 -35.71 6.69
N LEU A 80 8.83 -34.50 6.72
CA LEU A 80 10.27 -34.28 6.59
C LEU A 80 11.05 -34.91 7.74
N LEU A 81 10.60 -34.70 8.98
CA LEU A 81 11.24 -35.29 10.15
C LEU A 81 11.15 -36.82 10.15
N ARG A 82 10.03 -37.41 9.72
CA ARG A 82 9.91 -38.87 9.55
C ARG A 82 10.85 -39.41 8.46
N TRP A 83 11.01 -38.67 7.37
CA TRP A 83 11.97 -39.02 6.32
C TRP A 83 13.41 -38.95 6.82
N ALA A 84 13.78 -37.90 7.54
CA ALA A 84 15.09 -37.76 8.18
C ALA A 84 15.32 -38.87 9.22
N PHE A 85 14.29 -39.20 10.01
CA PHE A 85 14.34 -40.30 10.98
C PHE A 85 14.70 -41.64 10.33
N SER A 86 14.30 -41.83 9.07
CA SER A 86 14.50 -43.07 8.32
C SER A 86 15.86 -43.14 7.61
N GLY A 87 16.73 -42.14 7.77
CA GLY A 87 18.09 -42.12 7.20
C GLY A 87 18.45 -40.81 6.50
N GLY A 88 17.44 -40.03 6.08
CA GLY A 88 17.66 -38.83 5.29
C GLY A 88 18.38 -37.73 6.07
N HIS A 89 19.06 -36.83 5.35
CA HIS A 89 19.67 -35.66 5.96
C HIS A 89 18.92 -34.39 5.55
N LEU A 90 18.30 -33.74 6.54
CA LEU A 90 17.58 -32.49 6.35
C LEU A 90 18.45 -31.29 6.72
N ILE A 91 18.73 -30.40 5.78
CA ILE A 91 19.31 -29.08 6.02
C ILE A 91 18.19 -28.04 5.99
N TYR A 92 17.86 -27.47 7.14
CA TYR A 92 16.76 -26.54 7.33
C TYR A 92 17.28 -25.13 7.61
N CYS A 93 17.01 -24.19 6.71
CA CYS A 93 17.50 -22.82 6.80
C CYS A 93 16.38 -21.87 7.21
N LEU A 94 16.51 -21.22 8.37
CA LEU A 94 15.49 -20.29 8.88
C LEU A 94 15.41 -18.99 8.06
N SER A 95 16.53 -18.56 7.48
CA SER A 95 16.60 -17.36 6.63
C SER A 95 17.61 -17.51 5.48
N GLY A 96 17.57 -16.60 4.51
CA GLY A 96 18.58 -16.48 3.46
C GLY A 96 18.44 -17.45 2.31
N THR A 97 17.28 -18.06 2.09
CA THR A 97 17.02 -19.00 0.98
C THR A 97 16.32 -18.36 -0.21
N ARG A 98 15.83 -17.14 -0.05
CA ARG A 98 15.16 -16.37 -1.10
C ARG A 98 16.13 -15.93 -2.20
N PRO A 99 15.70 -15.89 -3.47
CA PRO A 99 16.48 -15.31 -4.57
C PRO A 99 16.49 -13.79 -4.47
N TYR A 100 17.48 -13.23 -3.77
CA TYR A 100 17.73 -11.78 -3.72
C TYR A 100 19.17 -11.48 -4.13
N ASN A 101 19.43 -10.22 -4.45
CA ASN A 101 20.77 -9.76 -4.82
C ASN A 101 21.69 -9.71 -3.59
N ASP A 102 22.70 -10.57 -3.55
CA ASP A 102 23.65 -10.66 -2.43
C ASP A 102 24.53 -9.41 -2.27
N PHE A 103 24.59 -8.55 -3.28
CA PHE A 103 25.38 -7.32 -3.32
C PHE A 103 24.60 -6.07 -2.87
N GLU A 104 23.31 -6.19 -2.57
CA GLU A 104 22.48 -5.09 -2.09
C GLU A 104 22.06 -5.27 -0.64
N THR A 105 22.01 -4.16 0.11
CA THR A 105 21.58 -4.13 1.51
C THR A 105 20.16 -4.67 1.64
N GLN A 106 20.01 -5.81 2.32
CA GLN A 106 18.74 -6.51 2.53
C GLN A 106 17.86 -5.87 3.62
N PHE A 107 17.90 -4.54 3.74
CA PHE A 107 17.24 -3.80 4.83
C PHE A 107 15.73 -4.04 4.86
N GLY A 108 15.08 -4.09 3.68
CA GLY A 108 13.65 -4.38 3.58
C GLY A 108 13.29 -5.80 4.03
N SER A 109 14.08 -6.80 3.65
CA SER A 109 13.89 -8.19 4.09
C SER A 109 14.12 -8.33 5.60
N PHE A 110 15.13 -7.63 6.12
CA PHE A 110 15.40 -7.58 7.55
C PHE A 110 14.25 -6.95 8.34
N ILE A 111 13.74 -5.79 7.93
CA ILE A 111 12.58 -5.15 8.57
C ILE A 111 11.37 -6.07 8.50
N SER A 112 11.07 -6.63 7.32
CA SER A 112 9.94 -7.54 7.17
C SER A 112 10.06 -8.74 8.12
N ALA A 113 11.25 -9.31 8.26
CA ALA A 113 11.47 -10.42 9.17
C ALA A 113 11.38 -10.03 10.65
N MET A 114 11.76 -8.80 11.00
CA MET A 114 11.61 -8.28 12.36
C MET A 114 10.15 -7.99 12.72
N LEU A 115 9.35 -7.52 11.75
CA LEU A 115 7.93 -7.19 11.92
C LEU A 115 6.99 -8.40 11.91
N LEU A 116 7.42 -9.52 11.31
CA LEU A 116 6.62 -10.74 11.36
C LEU A 116 6.58 -11.25 12.80
N GLU A 117 5.36 -11.54 13.27
CA GLU A 117 5.16 -12.27 14.52
C GLU A 117 5.81 -13.65 14.39
N GLU A 118 6.47 -14.09 15.47
CA GLU A 118 7.13 -15.39 15.51
C GLU A 118 6.06 -16.47 15.52
N GLU A 119 5.72 -16.98 14.35
CA GLU A 119 4.93 -18.18 14.22
C GLU A 119 5.77 -19.37 14.69
N LYS A 120 5.16 -20.24 15.50
CA LYS A 120 5.86 -21.37 16.10
C LYS A 120 6.27 -22.37 15.02
N ASP A 121 7.55 -22.42 14.69
CA ASP A 121 8.07 -23.34 13.67
C ASP A 121 7.90 -24.81 14.13
N PRO A 122 7.15 -25.64 13.37
CA PRO A 122 6.84 -27.01 13.77
C PRO A 122 8.03 -27.98 13.70
N ILE A 123 9.06 -27.71 12.88
CA ILE A 123 10.29 -28.51 12.87
C ILE A 123 11.06 -28.25 14.15
N LEU A 124 11.24 -26.97 14.50
CA LEU A 124 12.02 -26.58 15.67
C LEU A 124 11.34 -27.03 16.97
N ASP A 125 10.02 -26.91 17.05
CA ASP A 125 9.25 -27.38 18.22
C ASP A 125 9.42 -28.88 18.45
N GLN A 126 9.31 -29.70 17.39
CA GLN A 126 9.47 -31.15 17.47
C GLN A 126 10.90 -31.56 17.84
N LEU A 127 11.90 -30.77 17.46
CA LEU A 127 13.30 -30.99 17.83
C LEU A 127 13.64 -30.41 19.22
N GLY A 128 12.73 -29.67 19.85
CA GLY A 128 12.95 -29.02 21.14
C GLY A 128 13.93 -27.85 21.08
N VAL A 129 14.01 -27.17 19.93
CA VAL A 129 14.89 -26.04 19.67
C VAL A 129 14.07 -24.74 19.80
N GLY A 130 14.51 -23.85 20.67
CA GLY A 130 13.96 -22.49 20.76
C GLY A 130 14.64 -21.56 19.75
N VAL A 131 13.95 -20.50 19.33
CA VAL A 131 14.48 -19.44 18.48
C VAL A 131 14.26 -18.10 19.16
N GLN A 132 15.22 -17.20 19.02
CA GLN A 132 15.11 -15.82 19.47
C GLN A 132 15.79 -14.87 18.49
N LYS A 133 15.31 -13.63 18.42
CA LYS A 133 15.92 -12.54 17.65
C LYS A 133 17.22 -12.06 18.32
N ARG A 134 18.28 -11.90 17.52
CA ARG A 134 19.59 -11.36 17.93
C ARG A 134 19.55 -9.85 18.19
N VAL A 135 18.60 -9.14 17.55
CA VAL A 135 18.43 -7.69 17.67
C VAL A 135 17.18 -7.39 18.51
N LYS A 136 17.31 -6.55 19.54
CA LYS A 136 16.17 -6.09 20.36
C LYS A 136 15.36 -5.01 19.62
N GLU A 137 14.03 -4.99 19.79
CA GLU A 137 13.12 -4.02 19.15
C GLU A 137 13.48 -2.55 19.44
N GLU A 138 14.01 -2.24 20.62
CA GLU A 138 14.44 -0.88 20.97
C GLU A 138 15.64 -0.39 20.12
N GLY A 139 16.54 -1.31 19.75
CA GLY A 139 17.64 -1.01 18.84
C GLY A 139 17.14 -0.71 17.42
N LEU A 140 16.04 -1.34 16.99
CA LEU A 140 15.48 -1.21 15.64
C LEU A 140 15.12 0.24 15.30
N LYS A 141 14.62 1.02 16.25
CA LYS A 141 14.30 2.46 16.04
C LYS A 141 15.56 3.31 15.82
N GLY A 142 16.65 2.99 16.52
CA GLY A 142 17.96 3.60 16.31
C GLY A 142 18.52 3.25 14.92
N PHE A 143 18.46 1.97 14.55
CA PHE A 143 18.93 1.46 13.26
C PHE A 143 18.14 2.02 12.06
N ILE A 144 16.81 2.11 12.16
CA ILE A 144 16.00 2.72 11.09
C ILE A 144 16.39 4.19 10.90
N LYS A 145 16.65 4.91 11.99
CA LYS A 145 17.06 6.32 11.93
C LYS A 145 18.45 6.46 11.31
N GLU A 146 19.41 5.64 11.72
CA GLU A 146 20.79 5.68 11.22
C GLU A 146 20.90 5.26 9.74
N GLU A 147 20.15 4.24 9.30
CA GLU A 147 20.17 3.78 7.90
C GLU A 147 19.44 4.75 6.95
N LEU A 148 18.35 5.40 7.42
CA LEU A 148 17.70 6.48 6.67
C LEU A 148 18.63 7.70 6.56
N VAL A 149 19.36 8.03 7.62
CA VAL A 149 20.35 9.11 7.64
C VAL A 149 21.54 8.79 6.72
N LYS A 150 22.10 7.56 6.72
CA LYS A 150 23.16 7.16 5.76
C LYS A 150 22.68 7.21 4.30
N LYS A 151 21.38 7.01 4.04
CA LYS A 151 20.78 7.19 2.71
C LYS A 151 20.63 8.66 2.31
N ASP A 152 20.39 9.53 3.28
CA ASP A 152 20.27 10.98 3.08
C ASP A 152 21.65 11.67 3.02
N ASP A 153 22.65 11.20 3.76
CA ASP A 153 24.04 11.71 3.74
C ASP A 153 24.76 11.36 2.43
N LYS A 154 24.46 10.19 1.82
CA LYS A 154 24.86 9.91 0.42
C LYS A 154 24.23 10.86 -0.61
N LYS A 155 23.28 11.70 -0.19
CA LYS A 155 22.61 12.72 -0.99
C LYS A 155 22.95 14.15 -0.54
N GLY A 156 23.84 14.31 0.44
CA GLY A 156 23.91 15.52 1.27
C GLY A 156 25.29 15.96 1.71
N GLU A 157 26.38 15.62 1.01
CA GLU A 157 27.66 16.29 1.24
C GLU A 157 28.15 17.02 -0.01
N THR A 158 27.84 18.32 -0.10
CA THR A 158 28.79 19.36 -0.54
C THR A 158 28.21 20.78 -0.36
N LYS A 159 28.52 21.38 0.79
CA LYS A 159 28.82 22.81 0.98
C LYS A 159 30.01 22.81 1.95
N ASP A 160 31.19 23.33 1.65
CA ASP A 160 31.48 24.67 1.16
C ASP A 160 32.66 24.71 0.16
N GLY A 161 32.57 25.66 -0.77
CA GLY A 161 33.61 26.01 -1.74
C GLY A 161 34.74 26.90 -1.18
N PRO A 162 35.66 27.36 -2.04
CA PRO A 162 37.10 27.14 -1.82
C PRO A 162 37.90 28.35 -1.34
N ALA A 163 39.08 28.06 -0.81
CA ALA A 163 40.12 29.00 -0.42
C ALA A 163 40.89 29.57 -1.63
N ASP A 164 41.23 30.87 -1.55
CA ASP A 164 42.14 31.56 -2.47
C ASP A 164 43.60 31.56 -1.96
N LYS A 165 44.53 31.50 -2.91
CA LYS A 165 46.00 31.34 -2.78
C LYS A 165 46.75 32.59 -2.27
N LYS A 166 47.88 32.39 -1.58
CA LYS A 166 49.24 33.01 -1.79
C LYS A 166 50.21 32.63 -0.64
N SER A 167 51.30 31.90 -0.92
CA SER A 167 52.70 32.35 -1.20
C SER A 167 53.62 32.50 0.04
N GLU A 168 54.63 31.62 0.09
CA GLU A 168 56.03 31.78 0.52
C GLU A 168 56.49 32.26 1.93
N ALA A 169 57.43 31.45 2.44
CA ALA A 169 58.66 31.77 3.19
C ALA A 169 58.70 31.70 4.73
N ASP A 170 59.33 30.59 5.17
CA ASP A 170 60.47 30.48 6.10
C ASP A 170 60.29 30.26 7.62
N LYS A 171 61.02 29.22 8.07
CA LYS A 171 61.67 28.94 9.37
C LYS A 171 61.01 28.11 10.49
N ASP A 172 61.78 27.05 10.80
CA ASP A 172 62.15 26.48 12.10
C ASP A 172 61.19 25.55 12.86
N GLY A 173 61.43 24.24 12.65
CA GLY A 173 61.72 23.24 13.68
C GLY A 173 60.81 23.09 14.90
N ALA A 174 60.01 22.01 14.92
CA ALA A 174 59.88 21.10 16.07
C ALA A 174 59.11 19.84 15.67
N GLU A 175 59.61 18.69 16.10
CA GLU A 175 59.10 17.34 15.84
C GLU A 175 57.64 17.13 16.30
N ALA A 176 56.81 16.53 15.44
CA ALA A 176 55.63 15.78 15.86
C ALA A 176 55.30 14.66 14.84
N LYS A 177 55.25 13.43 15.37
CA LYS A 177 55.02 12.14 14.71
C LYS A 177 53.95 12.14 13.60
N PRO A 178 54.17 11.42 12.47
CA PRO A 178 53.17 11.33 11.40
C PRO A 178 52.00 10.44 11.84
N LYS A 179 50.82 11.04 12.00
CA LYS A 179 49.54 10.31 12.05
C LYS A 179 49.31 9.67 10.68
N LYS A 180 49.41 8.34 10.61
CA LYS A 180 48.91 7.55 9.47
C LYS A 180 47.44 7.88 9.25
N LYS A 181 47.15 8.44 8.09
CA LYS A 181 45.83 8.56 7.49
C LYS A 181 45.34 7.13 7.24
N LYS A 182 44.42 6.62 8.07
CA LYS A 182 43.68 5.39 7.76
C LYS A 182 42.70 5.74 6.63
N SER A 183 42.84 5.04 5.52
CA SER A 183 41.83 4.94 4.46
C SER A 183 40.52 4.47 5.08
N ASN A 184 39.43 5.11 4.68
CA ASN A 184 38.10 4.92 5.22
C ASN A 184 37.31 3.96 4.31
N ASP A 185 37.87 2.77 4.09
CA ASP A 185 37.27 1.73 3.26
C ASP A 185 36.98 0.51 4.15
N GLU A 186 35.73 0.03 4.10
CA GLU A 186 35.28 -1.32 4.53
C GLU A 186 35.02 -1.64 6.02
N GLU A 187 34.52 -0.72 6.87
CA GLU A 187 34.22 -1.06 8.29
C GLU A 187 32.73 -1.09 8.73
N ASP A 188 31.74 -1.02 7.83
CA ASP A 188 30.34 -0.82 8.25
C ASP A 188 29.32 -1.92 7.86
N GLU A 189 29.54 -3.23 8.12
CA GLU A 189 28.46 -4.27 8.07
C GLU A 189 28.63 -5.46 9.08
N ASP A 190 29.22 -5.23 10.25
CA ASP A 190 29.74 -6.30 11.15
C ASP A 190 28.71 -7.10 11.99
N TRP A 191 27.40 -6.78 11.94
CA TRP A 191 26.40 -7.47 12.79
C TRP A 191 25.64 -8.61 12.09
N ARG A 192 25.68 -8.67 10.75
CA ARG A 192 24.89 -9.63 9.96
C ARG A 192 25.49 -11.02 9.90
N ALA A 193 26.79 -11.12 10.14
CA ALA A 193 27.53 -12.34 9.99
C ALA A 193 28.69 -12.37 10.98
N SER A 194 28.95 -13.53 11.58
CA SER A 194 30.10 -13.75 12.44
C SER A 194 30.78 -15.05 12.04
N VAL A 195 32.11 -15.03 12.05
CA VAL A 195 32.89 -16.23 11.80
C VAL A 195 32.73 -17.15 13.01
N GLN A 196 32.28 -18.37 12.76
CA GLN A 196 32.09 -19.40 13.75
C GLN A 196 33.01 -20.57 13.43
N GLU A 197 33.69 -21.06 14.47
CA GLU A 197 34.46 -22.30 14.39
C GLU A 197 33.52 -23.48 14.65
N VAL A 198 33.37 -24.35 13.67
CA VAL A 198 32.53 -25.55 13.75
C VAL A 198 33.42 -26.77 13.89
N LYS A 199 33.29 -27.51 14.99
CA LYS A 199 34.00 -28.77 15.21
C LYS A 199 33.05 -29.94 15.01
N TRP A 200 33.36 -30.79 14.03
CA TRP A 200 32.52 -31.95 13.72
C TRP A 200 33.35 -33.08 13.11
N ASN A 201 33.11 -34.32 13.56
CA ASN A 201 33.81 -35.53 13.10
C ASN A 201 35.35 -35.48 13.15
N GLY A 202 35.92 -34.69 14.07
CA GLY A 202 37.38 -34.53 14.21
C GLY A 202 37.97 -33.45 13.31
N GLU A 203 37.17 -32.90 12.40
CA GLU A 203 37.53 -31.77 11.55
C GLU A 203 37.05 -30.44 12.16
N THR A 204 37.70 -29.35 11.75
CA THR A 204 37.35 -27.99 12.17
C THR A 204 37.14 -27.13 10.93
N TYR A 205 36.02 -26.41 10.89
CA TYR A 205 35.62 -25.57 9.76
C TYR A 205 35.46 -24.12 10.24
N GLN A 206 35.97 -23.19 9.47
CA GLN A 206 35.69 -21.76 9.63
C GLN A 206 34.52 -21.37 8.73
N VAL A 207 33.38 -21.08 9.33
CA VAL A 207 32.13 -20.80 8.61
C VAL A 207 31.57 -19.45 9.03
N GLU A 208 31.26 -18.59 8.07
CA GLU A 208 30.58 -17.32 8.29
C GLU A 208 29.07 -17.53 8.38
N LEU A 209 28.59 -17.60 9.61
CA LEU A 209 27.17 -17.77 9.90
C LEU A 209 26.55 -16.43 10.26
N GLY A 210 25.30 -16.24 9.86
CA GLY A 210 24.66 -14.93 9.99
C GLY A 210 23.18 -15.01 10.32
N GLY A 211 22.49 -13.93 9.98
CA GLY A 211 21.06 -13.80 10.18
C GLY A 211 20.69 -13.15 11.51
N TYR A 212 19.41 -12.84 11.63
CA TYR A 212 18.82 -12.10 12.75
C TYR A 212 18.28 -13.03 13.86
N LEU A 213 18.40 -14.35 13.70
CA LEU A 213 17.92 -15.35 14.65
C LEU A 213 19.10 -16.14 15.22
N HIS A 214 18.99 -16.54 16.48
CA HIS A 214 19.82 -17.58 17.07
C HIS A 214 18.93 -18.68 17.67
N MET A 215 19.50 -19.87 17.78
CA MET A 215 18.82 -21.06 18.26
C MET A 215 19.31 -21.43 19.67
N ILE A 216 18.39 -21.94 20.48
CA ILE A 216 18.64 -22.41 21.84
C ILE A 216 18.27 -23.88 21.93
N LEU A 217 19.27 -24.74 22.14
CA LEU A 217 19.02 -26.16 22.39
C LEU A 217 18.73 -26.40 23.88
N LYS A 218 17.50 -26.81 24.19
CA LYS A 218 17.05 -27.05 25.58
C LYS A 218 17.73 -28.26 26.24
N ARG A 219 18.33 -29.16 25.45
CA ARG A 219 19.03 -30.37 25.92
C ARG A 219 20.55 -30.25 25.76
N LYS A 220 21.30 -31.24 26.27
CA LYS A 220 22.74 -31.37 25.99
C LYS A 220 22.95 -32.03 24.61
N LEU A 221 24.01 -31.65 23.91
CA LEU A 221 24.43 -32.28 22.66
C LEU A 221 24.81 -33.74 22.90
N ARG A 222 24.44 -34.62 21.97
CA ARG A 222 24.83 -36.03 21.96
C ARG A 222 26.13 -36.22 21.18
N SER A 223 26.71 -37.42 21.26
CA SER A 223 27.87 -37.77 20.43
C SER A 223 27.51 -37.69 18.95
N GLY A 224 28.35 -37.03 18.15
CA GLY A 224 28.11 -36.78 16.72
C GLY A 224 27.22 -35.58 16.40
N GLU A 225 26.67 -34.88 17.40
CA GLU A 225 25.98 -33.60 17.22
C GLU A 225 26.96 -32.43 17.41
N PHE A 226 26.70 -31.31 16.73
CA PHE A 226 27.49 -30.08 16.92
C PHE A 226 26.60 -28.84 17.06
N SER A 227 27.17 -27.80 17.63
CA SER A 227 26.61 -26.46 17.69
C SER A 227 27.69 -25.46 17.29
N ALA A 228 27.35 -24.56 16.37
CA ALA A 228 28.20 -23.43 15.99
C ALA A 228 27.77 -22.19 16.78
N GLY A 229 28.68 -21.69 17.61
CA GLY A 229 28.43 -20.61 18.56
C GLY A 229 28.15 -21.12 19.98
N ASN A 230 27.65 -20.23 20.84
CA ASN A 230 27.31 -20.60 22.22
C ASN A 230 26.05 -21.48 22.25
N LYS A 231 25.93 -22.33 23.28
CA LYS A 231 24.78 -23.25 23.44
C LYS A 231 23.41 -22.55 23.45
N ASN A 232 23.37 -21.30 23.92
CA ASN A 232 22.17 -20.48 24.01
C ASN A 232 22.05 -19.46 22.86
N GLU A 233 23.02 -19.41 21.96
CA GLU A 233 23.08 -18.47 20.84
C GLU A 233 23.67 -19.17 19.61
N SER A 234 23.16 -20.36 19.29
CA SER A 234 23.70 -21.18 18.22
C SER A 234 23.21 -20.67 16.86
N LEU A 235 24.12 -20.52 15.90
CA LEU A 235 23.79 -20.11 14.52
C LEU A 235 23.68 -21.32 13.58
N ALA A 236 24.31 -22.43 13.92
CA ALA A 236 24.08 -23.72 13.29
C ALA A 236 23.98 -24.83 14.36
N LEU A 237 23.10 -25.80 14.12
CA LEU A 237 22.92 -26.97 14.97
C LEU A 237 22.81 -28.21 14.11
N HIS A 238 23.64 -29.22 14.34
CA HIS A 238 23.50 -30.53 13.71
C HIS A 238 23.07 -31.55 14.76
N LEU A 239 21.89 -32.12 14.55
CA LEU A 239 21.22 -33.00 15.49
C LEU A 239 21.00 -34.38 14.86
N GLN A 240 21.24 -35.43 15.62
CA GLN A 240 20.91 -36.79 15.17
C GLN A 240 19.42 -37.02 15.34
N HIS A 241 18.81 -37.59 14.30
CA HIS A 241 17.38 -37.88 14.29
C HIS A 241 17.12 -39.26 13.67
N GLY A 242 16.83 -40.25 14.52
CA GLY A 242 16.66 -41.64 14.08
C GLY A 242 17.94 -42.19 13.46
N MET A 243 17.85 -42.68 12.23
CA MET A 243 18.97 -43.18 11.43
C MET A 243 19.66 -42.10 10.58
N GLY A 244 19.06 -40.90 10.49
CA GLY A 244 19.59 -39.76 9.74
C GLY A 244 19.93 -38.58 10.64
N SER A 245 19.89 -37.38 10.06
CA SER A 245 20.29 -36.16 10.75
C SER A 245 19.50 -34.93 10.30
N VAL A 246 19.47 -33.91 11.15
CA VAL A 246 18.87 -32.61 10.86
C VAL A 246 19.88 -31.52 11.19
N THR A 247 20.24 -30.71 10.20
CA THR A 247 21.10 -29.54 10.33
C THR A 247 20.24 -28.28 10.22
N LEU A 248 20.17 -27.50 11.30
CA LEU A 248 19.45 -26.25 11.37
C LEU A 248 20.43 -25.10 11.17
N LEU A 249 20.12 -24.16 10.28
CA LEU A 249 20.92 -22.97 10.02
C LEU A 249 20.09 -21.72 10.27
N SER A 250 20.61 -20.76 11.04
CA SER A 250 19.98 -19.45 11.22
C SER A 250 19.82 -18.72 9.90
N HIS A 251 20.82 -18.83 9.01
CA HIS A 251 20.83 -18.23 7.68
C HIS A 251 21.61 -19.11 6.71
N ALA A 252 21.14 -19.24 5.46
CA ALA A 252 21.79 -20.04 4.42
C ALA A 252 23.04 -19.38 3.79
N ARG A 253 23.64 -18.39 4.45
CA ARG A 253 24.73 -17.55 3.87
C ARG A 253 25.89 -18.39 3.35
N PRO A 254 26.42 -19.40 4.09
CA PRO A 254 27.53 -20.22 3.62
C PRO A 254 27.25 -20.96 2.31
N LEU A 255 25.98 -21.21 2.01
CA LEU A 255 25.57 -22.07 0.91
C LEU A 255 25.24 -21.28 -0.36
N ARG A 256 25.12 -19.95 -0.26
CA ARG A 256 24.71 -19.10 -1.38
C ARG A 256 25.86 -18.81 -2.34
N ASN A 257 25.48 -18.46 -3.57
CA ASN A 257 26.39 -18.20 -4.70
C ASN A 257 27.57 -17.27 -4.37
N HIS A 258 27.37 -16.22 -3.56
CA HIS A 258 28.44 -15.25 -3.28
C HIS A 258 29.50 -15.84 -2.37
N TRP A 259 29.06 -16.52 -1.31
CA TRP A 259 29.88 -16.85 -0.16
C TRP A 259 30.38 -18.29 -0.19
N ILE A 260 29.88 -19.17 -1.06
CA ILE A 260 30.29 -20.59 -1.06
C ILE A 260 31.80 -20.80 -1.22
N GLY A 261 32.48 -19.91 -1.95
CA GLY A 261 33.93 -19.95 -2.15
C GLY A 261 34.75 -19.30 -1.02
N GLU A 262 34.10 -18.72 -0.01
CA GLU A 262 34.76 -18.10 1.12
C GLU A 262 34.99 -19.10 2.26
N ARG A 263 36.13 -18.95 2.94
CA ARG A 263 36.55 -19.80 4.08
C ARG A 263 36.37 -21.29 3.76
N ASP A 264 35.81 -22.06 4.70
CA ASP A 264 35.63 -23.50 4.56
C ASP A 264 34.18 -23.89 4.17
N HIS A 265 33.40 -22.97 3.61
CA HIS A 265 31.98 -23.22 3.31
C HIS A 265 31.77 -24.40 2.36
N ALA A 266 32.50 -24.44 1.25
CA ALA A 266 32.44 -25.52 0.28
C ALA A 266 32.81 -26.88 0.89
N ARG A 267 33.87 -26.91 1.70
CA ARG A 267 34.33 -28.12 2.39
C ARG A 267 33.28 -28.59 3.41
N TRP A 268 32.78 -27.68 4.23
CA TRP A 268 31.74 -27.98 5.21
C TRP A 268 30.45 -28.49 4.55
N LEU A 269 30.03 -27.92 3.41
CA LEU A 269 28.88 -28.42 2.65
C LEU A 269 29.13 -29.84 2.11
N SER A 270 30.31 -30.11 1.55
CA SER A 270 30.70 -31.44 1.08
C SER A 270 30.64 -32.46 2.21
N ASP A 271 31.16 -32.13 3.39
CA ASP A 271 31.14 -33.03 4.55
C ASP A 271 29.74 -33.23 5.13
N LEU A 272 28.88 -32.20 5.09
CA LEU A 272 27.47 -32.33 5.45
C LEU A 272 26.76 -33.32 4.52
N VAL A 273 26.97 -33.22 3.21
CA VAL A 273 26.37 -34.15 2.24
C VAL A 273 26.99 -35.55 2.32
N GLY A 274 28.28 -35.61 2.64
CA GLY A 274 29.11 -36.80 2.78
C GLY A 274 29.94 -37.07 1.53
N GLU A 275 31.24 -37.25 1.71
CA GLU A 275 32.24 -37.38 0.64
C GLU A 275 32.12 -38.66 -0.21
N HIS A 276 31.41 -39.68 0.26
CA HIS A 276 31.36 -41.00 -0.38
C HIS A 276 29.94 -41.40 -0.78
N GLY A 277 29.76 -41.69 -2.08
CA GLY A 277 28.51 -42.16 -2.68
C GLY A 277 27.80 -41.10 -3.52
N SER A 278 27.26 -41.50 -4.67
CA SER A 278 26.38 -40.62 -5.45
C SER A 278 25.06 -40.50 -4.69
N LYS A 279 24.77 -39.28 -4.21
CA LYS A 279 23.57 -38.96 -3.45
C LYS A 279 22.73 -37.96 -4.23
N GLU A 280 21.42 -38.09 -4.14
CA GLU A 280 20.51 -37.05 -4.59
C GLU A 280 20.54 -35.90 -3.57
N VAL A 281 20.79 -34.68 -4.04
CA VAL A 281 20.78 -33.46 -3.21
C VAL A 281 19.77 -32.48 -3.77
N LEU A 282 18.73 -32.19 -3.00
CA LEU A 282 17.64 -31.30 -3.41
C LEU A 282 17.73 -29.94 -2.73
N PHE A 283 17.83 -28.88 -3.51
CA PHE A 283 17.76 -27.49 -3.02
C PHE A 283 16.36 -26.92 -3.23
N VAL A 284 15.60 -26.77 -2.15
CA VAL A 284 14.22 -26.26 -2.16
C VAL A 284 14.21 -24.84 -1.57
N ALA A 285 14.54 -23.88 -2.42
CA ALA A 285 14.59 -22.46 -2.07
C ALA A 285 13.18 -21.85 -1.89
N SER A 286 13.07 -20.85 -1.00
CA SER A 286 11.83 -20.07 -0.85
C SER A 286 11.57 -19.26 -2.11
N HIS A 287 10.33 -19.29 -2.61
CA HIS A 287 9.91 -18.43 -3.71
C HIS A 287 9.61 -17.04 -3.16
N ALA A 288 10.64 -16.19 -3.07
CA ALA A 288 10.43 -14.76 -2.85
C ALA A 288 10.04 -14.08 -4.16
N GLY A 289 8.75 -13.87 -4.27
CA GLY A 289 8.24 -12.73 -5.00
C GLY A 289 6.92 -12.34 -4.38
N SER A 290 6.91 -11.39 -3.44
CA SER A 290 5.66 -10.67 -3.23
C SER A 290 5.37 -9.98 -4.57
N PHE A 291 4.17 -10.19 -5.11
CA PHE A 291 3.79 -9.61 -6.41
C PHE A 291 4.09 -8.10 -6.44
N LEU A 292 3.80 -7.40 -5.33
CA LEU A 292 4.10 -5.99 -5.15
C LEU A 292 5.61 -5.68 -5.14
N GLY A 293 6.45 -6.51 -4.52
CA GLY A 293 7.89 -6.31 -4.52
C GLY A 293 8.51 -6.49 -5.91
N LEU A 294 8.07 -7.52 -6.64
CA LEU A 294 8.44 -7.72 -8.05
C LEU A 294 7.96 -6.55 -8.93
N LEU A 295 6.74 -6.07 -8.69
CA LEU A 295 6.17 -4.93 -9.41
C LEU A 295 6.92 -3.62 -9.10
N TRP A 296 7.42 -3.44 -7.88
CA TRP A 296 8.23 -2.27 -7.54
C TRP A 296 9.65 -2.35 -8.12
N GLN A 297 10.27 -3.54 -8.15
CA GLN A 297 11.61 -3.69 -8.73
C GLN A 297 11.63 -3.55 -10.25
N HIS A 298 10.68 -4.19 -10.95
CA HIS A 298 10.68 -4.24 -12.41
C HIS A 298 9.66 -3.29 -13.05
N GLY A 299 8.57 -2.98 -12.35
CA GLY A 299 7.44 -2.20 -12.85
C GLY A 299 7.34 -0.79 -12.25
N TRP A 300 8.40 -0.25 -11.66
CA TRP A 300 8.38 1.09 -11.05
C TRP A 300 7.90 2.18 -12.02
N MET A 301 8.28 2.08 -13.30
CA MET A 301 7.84 3.01 -14.35
C MET A 301 6.32 2.94 -14.58
N ALA A 302 5.75 1.74 -14.54
CA ALA A 302 4.30 1.54 -14.68
C ALA A 302 3.55 2.06 -13.45
N LEU A 303 4.11 1.89 -12.25
CA LEU A 303 3.55 2.44 -11.02
C LEU A 303 3.59 3.97 -10.98
N VAL A 304 4.69 4.58 -11.44
CA VAL A 304 4.79 6.03 -11.59
C VAL A 304 3.79 6.54 -12.64
N ALA A 305 3.71 5.89 -13.80
CA ALA A 305 2.73 6.24 -14.84
C ALA A 305 1.29 6.13 -14.33
N LEU A 306 0.98 5.06 -13.58
CA LEU A 306 -0.31 4.86 -12.93
C LEU A 306 -0.59 5.98 -11.90
N GLY A 307 0.40 6.34 -11.08
CA GLY A 307 0.30 7.43 -10.12
C GLY A 307 0.01 8.78 -10.79
N VAL A 308 0.70 9.08 -11.91
CA VAL A 308 0.44 10.29 -12.71
C VAL A 308 -0.96 10.26 -13.32
N CYS A 309 -1.40 9.12 -13.87
CA CYS A 309 -2.74 8.96 -14.41
C CYS A 309 -3.81 9.16 -13.33
N ILE A 310 -3.60 8.61 -12.12
CA ILE A 310 -4.51 8.81 -10.98
C ILE A 310 -4.53 10.26 -10.55
N ALA A 311 -3.37 10.94 -10.48
CA ALA A 311 -3.31 12.36 -10.15
C ALA A 311 -4.05 13.22 -11.19
N PHE A 312 -3.91 12.91 -12.49
CA PHE A 312 -4.61 13.60 -13.57
C PHE A 312 -6.12 13.31 -13.54
N TRP A 313 -6.50 12.07 -13.28
CA TRP A 313 -7.89 11.66 -13.12
C TRP A 313 -8.55 12.33 -11.92
N LEU A 314 -7.86 12.38 -10.78
CA LEU A 314 -8.31 13.13 -9.60
C LEU A 314 -8.39 14.62 -9.87
N TRP A 315 -7.44 15.20 -10.62
CA TRP A 315 -7.52 16.61 -11.03
C TRP A 315 -8.72 16.87 -11.95
N GLN A 316 -9.04 15.96 -12.86
CA GLN A 316 -10.26 16.06 -13.67
C GLN A 316 -11.55 15.90 -12.84
N GLN A 317 -11.53 15.02 -11.84
CA GLN A 317 -12.66 14.75 -10.95
C GLN A 317 -12.79 15.76 -9.80
N MET A 318 -11.76 16.56 -9.51
CA MET A 318 -11.83 17.58 -8.47
C MET A 318 -12.99 18.51 -8.84
N PRO A 319 -14.04 18.61 -7.99
CA PRO A 319 -15.15 19.51 -8.24
C PRO A 319 -14.58 20.90 -8.41
N ARG A 320 -14.77 21.50 -9.59
CA ARG A 320 -14.43 22.89 -9.81
C ARG A 320 -15.27 23.73 -8.85
N PHE A 321 -14.66 24.22 -7.78
CA PHE A 321 -15.22 25.30 -6.96
C PHE A 321 -15.11 26.60 -7.76
N GLY A 322 -15.90 26.71 -8.82
CA GLY A 322 -16.21 27.98 -9.47
C GLY A 322 -17.61 28.43 -9.02
N PRO A 323 -17.85 29.74 -8.86
CA PRO A 323 -19.22 30.22 -8.69
C PRO A 323 -19.98 29.78 -9.94
N MET A 324 -20.96 28.89 -9.74
CA MET A 324 -21.85 28.46 -10.81
C MET A 324 -22.49 29.72 -11.36
N ALA A 325 -22.24 30.01 -12.64
CA ALA A 325 -22.88 31.11 -13.35
C ALA A 325 -24.38 31.03 -13.05
N GLU A 326 -24.94 32.13 -12.58
CA GLU A 326 -26.38 32.24 -12.30
C GLU A 326 -27.10 31.78 -13.56
N VAL A 327 -27.86 30.69 -13.41
CA VAL A 327 -28.74 30.18 -14.46
C VAL A 327 -29.70 31.31 -14.78
N GLU A 328 -29.61 31.87 -15.98
CA GLU A 328 -30.67 32.74 -16.51
C GLU A 328 -31.96 31.92 -16.53
N LEU A 329 -32.81 32.14 -15.54
CA LEU A 329 -34.13 31.54 -15.48
C LEU A 329 -34.94 32.10 -16.66
N ASP A 330 -35.18 31.23 -17.64
CA ASP A 330 -36.19 31.39 -18.68
C ASP A 330 -37.59 31.42 -18.02
N SER A 331 -37.89 32.53 -17.34
CA SER A 331 -38.84 32.65 -16.22
C SER A 331 -40.25 33.08 -16.63
N THR A 332 -40.63 32.93 -17.90
CA THR A 332 -42.01 33.24 -18.34
C THR A 332 -42.81 32.02 -18.78
N ARG A 333 -42.19 31.01 -19.41
CA ARG A 333 -42.92 29.79 -19.84
C ARG A 333 -43.28 28.86 -18.68
N HIS A 334 -42.41 28.71 -17.68
CA HIS A 334 -42.68 27.82 -16.56
C HIS A 334 -43.70 28.37 -15.55
N PHE A 335 -43.78 29.69 -15.35
CA PHE A 335 -44.75 30.26 -14.40
C PHE A 335 -46.20 30.04 -14.87
N ALA A 336 -46.47 30.24 -16.16
CA ALA A 336 -47.79 29.96 -16.73
C ALA A 336 -48.16 28.48 -16.61
N SER A 337 -47.21 27.57 -16.82
CA SER A 337 -47.44 26.12 -16.62
C SER A 337 -47.72 25.77 -15.16
N HIS A 338 -47.05 26.45 -14.21
CA HIS A 338 -47.25 26.22 -12.78
C HIS A 338 -48.62 26.73 -12.31
N ILE A 339 -49.07 27.90 -12.80
CA ILE A 339 -50.44 28.39 -12.56
C ILE A 339 -51.47 27.43 -13.17
N GLY A 340 -51.24 26.95 -14.40
CA GLY A 340 -52.12 25.97 -15.05
C GLY A 340 -52.26 24.69 -14.21
N ALA A 341 -51.14 24.13 -13.76
CA ALA A 341 -51.11 22.94 -12.92
C ALA A 341 -51.81 23.15 -11.57
N LEU A 342 -51.61 24.31 -10.93
CA LEU A 342 -52.34 24.66 -9.70
C LEU A 342 -53.85 24.76 -9.93
N GLY A 343 -54.28 25.38 -11.03
CA GLY A 343 -55.69 25.48 -11.41
C GLY A 343 -56.35 24.10 -11.60
N GLU A 344 -55.70 23.20 -12.33
CA GLU A 344 -56.17 21.81 -12.50
C GLU A 344 -56.21 21.04 -11.18
N PHE A 345 -55.20 21.23 -10.31
CA PHE A 345 -55.15 20.58 -9.00
C PHE A 345 -56.33 20.98 -8.10
N PHE A 346 -56.65 22.27 -8.02
CA PHE A 346 -57.81 22.74 -7.23
C PHE A 346 -59.15 22.27 -7.81
N TRP A 347 -59.25 22.17 -9.14
CA TRP A 347 -60.42 21.59 -9.79
C TRP A 347 -60.57 20.09 -9.46
N ARG A 348 -59.49 19.30 -9.56
CA ARG A 348 -59.48 17.86 -9.23
C ARG A 348 -59.85 17.59 -7.77
N MET A 349 -59.44 18.44 -6.83
CA MET A 349 -59.82 18.31 -5.42
C MET A 349 -61.25 18.77 -5.12
N ARG A 350 -62.05 19.14 -6.13
CA ARG A 350 -63.40 19.71 -6.00
C ARG A 350 -63.45 20.95 -5.09
N ARG A 351 -62.37 21.73 -5.04
CA ARG A 351 -62.25 22.96 -4.23
C ARG A 351 -62.48 24.23 -5.06
N GLY A 352 -63.40 24.17 -6.04
CA GLY A 352 -63.73 25.32 -6.89
C GLY A 352 -64.29 26.53 -6.12
N SER A 353 -64.91 26.29 -4.96
CA SER A 353 -65.42 27.35 -4.08
C SER A 353 -64.34 28.29 -3.56
N LEU A 354 -63.13 27.78 -3.30
CA LEU A 354 -62.00 28.59 -2.85
C LEU A 354 -61.50 29.52 -3.95
N LEU A 355 -61.43 29.02 -5.20
CA LEU A 355 -61.04 29.80 -6.36
C LEU A 355 -62.03 30.95 -6.62
N VAL A 356 -63.33 30.66 -6.62
CA VAL A 356 -64.37 31.69 -6.81
C VAL A 356 -64.35 32.71 -5.68
N LYS A 357 -64.18 32.26 -4.43
CA LYS A 357 -64.05 33.18 -3.28
C LYS A 357 -62.84 34.11 -3.45
N SER A 358 -61.68 33.57 -3.81
CA SER A 358 -60.47 34.38 -4.05
C SER A 358 -60.64 35.39 -5.19
N ALA A 359 -61.35 35.01 -6.26
CA ALA A 359 -61.64 35.89 -7.38
C ALA A 359 -62.62 37.02 -6.99
N ARG A 360 -63.67 36.70 -6.21
CA ARG A 360 -64.60 37.69 -5.66
C ARG A 360 -63.90 38.64 -4.71
N ASP A 361 -63.07 38.13 -3.80
CA ASP A 361 -62.28 38.94 -2.87
C ASP A 361 -61.36 39.91 -3.62
N ALA A 362 -60.72 39.47 -4.70
CA ALA A 362 -59.88 40.32 -5.53
C ALA A 362 -60.67 41.43 -6.26
N VAL A 363 -61.93 41.18 -6.63
CA VAL A 363 -62.82 42.25 -7.14
C VAL A 363 -63.18 43.23 -6.03
N TRP A 364 -63.56 42.73 -4.85
CA TRP A 364 -63.90 43.59 -3.71
C TRP A 364 -62.75 44.48 -3.26
N GLU A 365 -61.53 43.97 -3.32
CA GLU A 365 -60.32 44.74 -3.03
C GLU A 365 -60.12 45.85 -4.07
N ARG A 366 -60.37 45.56 -5.35
CA ARG A 366 -60.33 46.55 -6.44
C ARG A 366 -61.38 47.65 -6.29
N VAL A 367 -62.62 47.28 -5.92
CA VAL A 367 -63.71 48.23 -5.64
C VAL A 367 -63.31 49.14 -4.47
N ARG A 368 -62.76 48.57 -3.40
CA ARG A 368 -62.29 49.33 -2.22
C ARG A 368 -61.18 50.32 -2.58
N GLU A 369 -60.24 49.91 -3.42
CA GLU A 369 -59.08 50.72 -3.80
C GLU A 369 -59.48 51.92 -4.68
N LYS A 370 -60.32 51.70 -5.69
CA LYS A 370 -60.62 52.70 -6.72
C LYS A 370 -61.95 53.43 -6.57
N HIS A 371 -62.89 52.84 -5.84
CA HIS A 371 -64.25 53.38 -5.68
C HIS A 371 -64.69 53.38 -4.21
N PRO A 372 -64.06 54.20 -3.33
CA PRO A 372 -64.38 54.23 -1.91
C PRO A 372 -65.83 54.64 -1.61
N SER A 373 -66.41 55.49 -2.46
CA SER A 373 -67.79 56.00 -2.31
C SER A 373 -68.89 54.96 -2.53
N LEU A 374 -68.56 53.82 -3.15
CA LEU A 374 -69.49 52.74 -3.46
C LEU A 374 -69.29 51.50 -2.56
N ASN A 375 -68.36 51.57 -1.61
CA ASN A 375 -68.05 50.48 -0.71
C ASN A 375 -68.79 50.64 0.63
N ASP A 376 -69.86 49.89 0.82
CA ASP A 376 -70.65 49.84 2.07
C ASP A 376 -69.99 48.96 3.16
N GLY A 377 -68.78 48.43 2.92
CA GLY A 377 -68.03 47.62 3.88
C GLY A 377 -68.58 46.20 4.13
N SER A 378 -69.84 45.95 3.77
CA SER A 378 -70.59 44.71 3.97
C SER A 378 -70.21 43.55 3.03
N ARG A 379 -69.36 43.79 2.01
CA ARG A 379 -68.99 42.81 0.94
C ARG A 379 -70.21 42.12 0.33
N GLN A 380 -71.34 42.83 0.26
CA GLN A 380 -72.56 42.40 -0.41
C GLN A 380 -72.77 43.25 -1.66
N MET A 381 -73.31 42.64 -2.71
CA MET A 381 -73.60 43.35 -3.95
C MET A 381 -74.86 44.22 -3.76
N SER A 382 -74.70 45.54 -3.85
CA SER A 382 -75.83 46.48 -3.85
C SER A 382 -76.31 46.74 -5.29
N ASP A 383 -77.60 47.02 -5.46
CA ASP A 383 -78.21 47.25 -6.78
C ASP A 383 -77.51 48.40 -7.53
N HIS A 384 -77.17 49.49 -6.83
CA HIS A 384 -76.47 50.64 -7.41
C HIS A 384 -75.02 50.31 -7.83
N LEU A 385 -74.32 49.45 -7.09
CA LEU A 385 -72.98 48.99 -7.47
C LEU A 385 -73.04 48.05 -8.69
N ALA A 386 -74.04 47.17 -8.74
CA ALA A 386 -74.25 46.27 -9.85
C ALA A 386 -74.56 47.05 -11.16
N GLU A 387 -75.35 48.12 -11.10
CA GLU A 387 -75.62 48.99 -12.25
C GLU A 387 -74.39 49.77 -12.74
N GLU A 388 -73.54 50.24 -11.83
CA GLU A 388 -72.31 50.95 -12.18
C GLU A 388 -71.27 49.99 -12.80
N ILE A 389 -71.12 48.78 -12.25
CA ILE A 389 -70.27 47.73 -12.83
C ILE A 389 -70.81 47.30 -14.19
N ALA A 390 -72.12 47.14 -14.34
CA ALA A 390 -72.77 46.78 -15.61
C ALA A 390 -72.53 47.84 -16.69
N ARG A 391 -72.67 49.14 -16.36
CA ARG A 391 -72.37 50.25 -17.29
C ARG A 391 -70.94 50.24 -17.80
N ARG A 392 -69.97 49.88 -16.94
CA ARG A 392 -68.53 49.88 -17.30
C ARG A 392 -68.08 48.62 -18.03
N THR A 393 -68.64 47.47 -17.68
CA THR A 393 -68.26 46.17 -18.25
C THR A 393 -69.07 45.81 -19.50
N GLY A 394 -70.22 46.44 -19.72
CA GLY A 394 -71.18 46.08 -20.77
C GLY A 394 -71.91 44.76 -20.49
N LEU A 395 -71.78 44.19 -19.28
CA LEU A 395 -72.49 42.98 -18.86
C LEU A 395 -73.88 43.35 -18.33
N PRO A 396 -74.92 42.52 -18.56
CA PRO A 396 -76.24 42.76 -18.00
C PRO A 396 -76.19 42.68 -16.46
N VAL A 397 -76.94 43.55 -15.78
CA VAL A 397 -76.95 43.68 -14.30
C VAL A 397 -77.20 42.33 -13.62
N ASN A 398 -78.13 41.53 -14.15
CA ASN A 398 -78.44 40.18 -13.64
C ASN A 398 -77.25 39.22 -13.64
N ARG A 399 -76.30 39.40 -14.57
CA ARG A 399 -75.10 38.57 -14.68
C ARG A 399 -74.01 39.03 -13.70
N VAL A 400 -73.96 40.33 -13.43
CA VAL A 400 -73.08 40.90 -12.41
C VAL A 400 -73.52 40.45 -11.02
N THR A 401 -74.81 40.55 -10.68
CA THR A 401 -75.35 40.08 -9.39
C THR A 401 -75.16 38.57 -9.23
N ALA A 402 -75.51 37.78 -10.25
CA ALA A 402 -75.31 36.33 -10.24
C ALA A 402 -73.84 35.93 -10.03
N ALA A 403 -72.87 36.71 -10.52
CA ALA A 403 -71.46 36.40 -10.35
C ALA A 403 -71.00 36.40 -8.87
N PHE A 404 -71.70 37.14 -8.00
CA PHE A 404 -71.38 37.24 -6.58
C PHE A 404 -72.27 36.38 -5.69
N ASP A 405 -73.54 36.20 -6.06
CA ASP A 405 -74.53 35.55 -5.20
C ASP A 405 -74.68 34.04 -5.47
N VAL A 406 -74.40 33.58 -6.69
CA VAL A 406 -74.60 32.17 -7.06
C VAL A 406 -73.51 31.29 -6.43
N ALA A 407 -73.89 30.11 -5.94
CA ALA A 407 -72.94 29.13 -5.44
C ALA A 407 -72.00 28.65 -6.58
N PRO A 408 -70.74 28.31 -6.28
CA PRO A 408 -69.77 27.86 -7.29
C PRO A 408 -70.33 26.68 -8.10
N PRO A 409 -70.46 26.78 -9.44
CA PRO A 409 -71.05 25.71 -10.24
C PRO A 409 -70.12 24.50 -10.34
N GLU A 410 -70.69 23.30 -10.27
CA GLU A 410 -69.93 22.04 -10.42
C GLU A 410 -69.57 21.72 -11.88
N SER A 411 -70.31 22.30 -12.84
CA SER A 411 -70.01 22.17 -14.28
C SER A 411 -68.84 23.06 -14.68
N GLY A 412 -67.81 22.46 -15.28
CA GLY A 412 -66.59 23.18 -15.70
C GLY A 412 -66.86 24.32 -16.68
N HIS A 413 -67.84 24.19 -17.58
CA HIS A 413 -68.19 25.25 -18.52
C HIS A 413 -68.76 26.49 -17.80
N ASN A 414 -69.68 26.28 -16.87
CA ASN A 414 -70.29 27.35 -16.09
C ASN A 414 -69.27 28.00 -15.14
N PHE A 415 -68.34 27.21 -14.61
CA PHE A 415 -67.24 27.71 -13.77
C PHE A 415 -66.30 28.64 -14.53
N VAL A 416 -65.90 28.26 -15.75
CA VAL A 416 -65.04 29.10 -16.60
C VAL A 416 -65.76 30.40 -16.98
N ASN A 417 -67.05 30.35 -17.30
CA ASN A 417 -67.84 31.54 -17.60
C ASN A 417 -67.93 32.48 -16.38
N LEU A 418 -68.19 31.95 -15.19
CA LEU A 418 -68.22 32.71 -13.94
C LEU A 418 -66.86 33.39 -13.65
N MET A 419 -65.77 32.64 -13.79
CA MET A 419 -64.41 33.17 -13.58
C MET A 419 -64.04 34.24 -14.61
N ARG A 420 -64.48 34.07 -15.87
CA ARG A 420 -64.29 35.07 -16.93
C ARG A 420 -65.07 36.35 -16.62
N ASP A 421 -66.31 36.23 -16.14
CA ASP A 421 -67.14 37.37 -15.77
C ASP A 421 -66.50 38.14 -14.59
N LEU A 422 -66.04 37.44 -13.55
CA LEU A 422 -65.31 38.06 -12.42
C LEU A 422 -63.99 38.72 -12.84
N GLN A 423 -63.24 38.12 -13.77
CA GLN A 423 -62.02 38.72 -14.31
C GLN A 423 -62.31 39.96 -15.16
N ALA A 424 -63.36 39.94 -15.97
CA ALA A 424 -63.79 41.09 -16.76
C ALA A 424 -64.20 42.25 -15.85
N ILE A 425 -64.98 41.96 -14.80
CA ILE A 425 -65.36 42.94 -13.78
C ILE A 425 -64.12 43.53 -13.09
N ARG A 426 -63.19 42.68 -12.63
CA ARG A 426 -61.94 43.14 -11.99
C ARG A 426 -61.10 44.05 -12.89
N ARG A 427 -61.06 43.78 -14.20
CA ARG A 427 -60.27 44.57 -15.16
C ARG A 427 -60.91 45.91 -15.49
N ALA A 428 -62.24 45.96 -15.54
CA ALA A 428 -62.98 47.19 -15.83
C ALA A 428 -63.06 48.16 -14.64
N LEU A 429 -62.86 47.66 -13.42
CA LEU A 429 -62.68 48.44 -12.19
C LEU A 429 -61.24 48.96 -12.07
#